data_AF-A0A956T1U3-F1
#
_entry.id   AF-A0A956T1U3-F1
#
_cell.length_a   1.000
_cell.length_b   1.000
_cell.length_c   1.000
_cell.angle_alpha   90.00
_cell.angle_beta   90.00
_cell.angle_gamma   90.00
#
_symmetry.space_group_name_H-M   'P 1'
#
loop_
_entity.id
_entity.type
_entity.pdbx_description
1 polymer ?
#
loop_
_entity_poly.entity_id
_entity_poly.type
_entity_poly.pdbx_seq_one_letter_code
_entity_poly.pdbx_strand_id
1 'polypeptide(L)'
;IVGPETMGSLNGSRGRQGSDALAPAEDAASNPSDPANPAAPGEQGQLRLADPNMSPQEQFEYYKGIVEANGGHLNADGPTVLGMRGLGVDGAYHDSAENVGGYNDTFVVLNQGADGNPSVQTFQGATHANQYSSGQSHGPDASGRTIRGVAQLQPGSYDVDYATGNYGGYGAAYHVKTLNGNGLVPAFRDTNADGMISSSERNAALSGGYQASAILFHNGKRDSPSSIGCQTIIPSQHSAFTNAIGRNGFNYTLVDANNAYMPAS
;
A
#
# COMPACT_ATOMS: atom_id res chain seq x y z
N ILE A 1 1.16 17.65 0.19
CA ILE A 1 0.21 17.46 1.31
C ILE A 1 -1.13 17.13 0.69
N VAL A 2 -1.63 15.90 0.87
CA VAL A 2 -3.06 15.60 0.59
C VAL A 2 -3.84 16.23 1.74
N GLY A 3 -4.90 16.95 1.40
CA GLY A 3 -5.43 18.12 2.07
C GLY A 3 -6.06 17.88 3.44
N PRO A 4 -6.29 18.99 4.18
CA PRO A 4 -6.95 18.97 5.48
C PRO A 4 -8.43 18.62 5.29
N GLU A 5 -9.09 18.22 6.39
CA GLU A 5 -10.51 17.84 6.53
C GLU A 5 -10.74 16.36 6.89
N THR A 6 -9.89 15.79 7.74
CA THR A 6 -10.34 14.90 8.82
C THR A 6 -9.38 15.06 9.99
N MET A 7 -9.88 15.50 11.14
CA MET A 7 -9.18 15.78 12.41
C MET A 7 -8.55 17.18 12.51
N GLY A 8 -9.36 18.13 12.97
CA GLY A 8 -8.86 19.38 13.53
C GLY A 8 -8.04 19.13 14.81
N SER A 9 -7.10 20.06 15.04
CA SER A 9 -6.20 20.14 16.19
C SER A 9 -5.06 19.10 16.20
N LEU A 10 -3.85 19.53 15.87
CA LEU A 10 -2.79 19.73 16.87
C LEU A 10 -1.58 20.48 16.27
N ASN A 11 -1.01 21.27 17.17
CA ASN A 11 -0.10 22.39 17.00
C ASN A 11 1.37 21.91 16.95
N GLY A 12 2.27 22.59 16.22
CA GLY A 12 3.71 22.39 16.45
C GLY A 12 4.66 22.65 15.28
N SER A 13 5.12 23.89 15.18
CA SER A 13 6.23 24.42 14.38
C SER A 13 7.59 23.70 14.48
N ARG A 14 8.33 23.65 13.35
CA ARG A 14 9.80 23.87 13.14
C ARG A 14 10.11 23.49 11.67
N GLY A 15 10.99 24.11 10.89
CA GLY A 15 12.15 24.92 11.17
C GLY A 15 13.41 24.24 10.61
N ARG A 16 13.92 24.79 9.48
CA ARG A 16 15.28 24.69 8.87
C ARG A 16 15.62 23.62 7.81
N GLN A 17 16.04 24.18 6.67
CA GLN A 17 16.78 23.62 5.53
C GLN A 17 18.26 23.37 5.85
N GLY A 18 18.84 22.40 5.15
CA GLY A 18 20.27 22.27 4.89
C GLY A 18 20.48 21.33 3.71
N SER A 19 20.82 21.89 2.55
CA SER A 19 21.19 21.20 1.31
C SER A 19 22.69 21.00 1.25
N ASP A 20 23.18 19.89 0.69
CA ASP A 20 24.45 19.83 -0.02
C ASP A 20 24.52 18.62 -0.97
N ALA A 21 25.38 18.77 -1.98
CA ALA A 21 25.24 18.30 -3.35
C ALA A 21 25.78 16.89 -3.67
N LEU A 22 25.27 16.31 -4.76
CA LEU A 22 25.75 15.09 -5.41
C LEU A 22 26.76 15.42 -6.53
N ALA A 23 27.79 14.57 -6.65
CA ALA A 23 28.68 14.44 -7.80
C ALA A 23 28.36 13.13 -8.57
N PRO A 24 28.77 13.00 -9.84
CA PRO A 24 28.08 12.18 -10.84
C PRO A 24 28.51 10.70 -10.90
N ALA A 25 27.64 9.91 -11.54
CA ALA A 25 27.67 8.46 -11.69
C ALA A 25 28.73 7.94 -12.67
N GLU A 26 29.23 6.74 -12.37
CA GLU A 26 29.90 5.83 -13.32
C GLU A 26 28.99 4.63 -13.61
N ASP A 27 29.05 4.16 -14.85
CA ASP A 27 28.29 3.05 -15.44
C ASP A 27 28.27 1.77 -14.59
N ALA A 28 27.09 1.22 -14.36
CA ALA A 28 26.91 -0.13 -13.82
C ALA A 28 25.86 -0.91 -14.61
N ALA A 29 26.24 -2.14 -14.95
CA ALA A 29 25.45 -3.13 -15.66
C ALA A 29 24.07 -3.38 -15.02
N SER A 30 23.07 -3.68 -15.86
CA SER A 30 21.68 -3.93 -15.49
C SER A 30 21.55 -5.09 -14.49
N ASN A 31 21.33 -4.73 -13.22
CA ASN A 31 20.94 -5.61 -12.14
C ASN A 31 19.40 -5.65 -12.13
N PRO A 32 18.74 -6.82 -12.15
CA PRO A 32 17.27 -6.92 -12.12
C PRO A 32 16.63 -6.46 -10.80
N SER A 33 17.45 -5.94 -9.87
CA SER A 33 17.08 -5.35 -8.59
C SER A 33 17.00 -3.81 -8.61
N ASP A 34 17.02 -3.19 -9.80
CA ASP A 34 16.77 -1.75 -9.92
C ASP A 34 15.26 -1.46 -9.83
N PRO A 35 14.77 -0.83 -8.74
CA PRO A 35 13.36 -0.44 -8.63
C PRO A 35 12.91 0.56 -9.71
N ALA A 36 13.84 1.10 -10.51
CA ALA A 36 13.54 1.95 -11.65
C ALA A 36 13.02 1.19 -12.89
N ASN A 37 13.16 -0.14 -12.96
CA ASN A 37 12.73 -0.94 -14.11
C ASN A 37 12.00 -2.23 -13.66
N PRO A 38 10.67 -2.17 -13.44
CA PRO A 38 9.91 -3.31 -12.94
C PRO A 38 9.99 -4.49 -13.91
N ALA A 39 10.04 -5.72 -13.39
CA ALA A 39 9.90 -6.92 -14.21
C ALA A 39 8.56 -6.88 -14.99
N ALA A 40 8.55 -7.39 -16.21
CA ALA A 40 7.30 -7.47 -16.97
C ALA A 40 6.31 -8.40 -16.26
N PRO A 41 5.01 -8.07 -16.19
CA PRO A 41 3.99 -8.96 -15.61
C PRO A 41 4.10 -10.40 -16.13
N GLY A 42 4.28 -11.36 -15.23
CA GLY A 42 4.39 -12.80 -15.49
C GLY A 42 5.81 -13.41 -15.49
N GLU A 43 6.88 -12.64 -15.22
CA GLU A 43 8.26 -13.14 -15.27
C GLU A 43 8.72 -13.95 -14.03
N GLN A 44 9.82 -14.69 -14.20
CA GLN A 44 10.41 -15.54 -13.15
C GLN A 44 10.96 -14.66 -12.01
N GLY A 45 10.44 -14.84 -10.79
CA GLY A 45 10.79 -14.01 -9.62
C GLY A 45 9.63 -13.18 -9.06
N GLN A 46 8.49 -13.16 -9.75
CA GLN A 46 7.28 -12.52 -9.25
C GLN A 46 6.58 -13.33 -8.15
N LEU A 47 5.91 -12.61 -7.26
CA LEU A 47 5.16 -13.20 -6.16
C LEU A 47 3.90 -13.90 -6.66
N ARG A 48 3.65 -15.11 -6.16
CA ARG A 48 2.44 -15.88 -6.49
C ARG A 48 1.51 -15.98 -5.29
N LEU A 49 0.23 -16.27 -5.54
CA LEU A 49 -0.66 -16.72 -4.48
C LEU A 49 -0.24 -18.13 -4.03
N ALA A 50 -0.50 -18.44 -2.76
CA ALA A 50 -0.33 -19.79 -2.23
C ALA A 50 -1.21 -20.77 -3.03
N ASP A 51 -0.74 -22.01 -3.20
CA ASP A 51 -1.54 -23.06 -3.85
C ASP A 51 -2.80 -23.31 -3.01
N PRO A 52 -4.02 -23.27 -3.60
CA PRO A 52 -5.26 -23.49 -2.86
C PRO A 52 -5.36 -24.88 -2.23
N ASN A 53 -4.53 -25.85 -2.64
CA ASN A 53 -4.47 -27.20 -2.07
C ASN A 53 -3.56 -27.29 -0.83
N MET A 54 -2.79 -26.24 -0.52
CA MET A 54 -2.03 -26.17 0.74
C MET A 54 -2.98 -26.14 1.93
N SER A 55 -2.57 -26.79 3.03
CA SER A 55 -3.26 -26.67 4.30
C SER A 55 -3.23 -25.21 4.81
N PRO A 56 -4.15 -24.82 5.72
CA PRO A 56 -4.14 -23.47 6.30
C PRO A 56 -2.80 -23.08 6.95
N GLN A 57 -2.11 -24.05 7.57
CA GLN A 57 -0.78 -23.83 8.14
C GLN A 57 0.27 -23.53 7.08
N GLU A 58 0.27 -24.29 5.97
CA GLU A 58 1.22 -24.09 4.88
C GLU A 58 0.99 -22.75 4.17
N GLN A 59 -0.27 -22.38 3.93
CA GLN A 59 -0.60 -21.05 3.39
C GLN A 59 -0.15 -19.93 4.34
N PHE A 60 -0.35 -20.12 5.63
CA PHE A 60 0.06 -19.13 6.63
C PHE A 60 1.58 -18.94 6.64
N GLU A 61 2.36 -20.03 6.70
CA GLU A 61 3.83 -19.93 6.66
C GLU A 61 4.32 -19.36 5.32
N TYR A 62 3.67 -19.69 4.20
CA TYR A 62 4.00 -19.11 2.90
C TYR A 62 3.88 -17.58 2.90
N TYR A 63 2.72 -17.06 3.29
CA TYR A 63 2.49 -15.62 3.30
C TYR A 63 3.24 -14.89 4.40
N LYS A 64 3.44 -15.52 5.56
CA LYS A 64 4.34 -15.02 6.61
C LYS A 64 5.76 -14.86 6.08
N GLY A 65 6.27 -15.84 5.34
CA GLY A 65 7.60 -15.76 4.73
C GLY A 65 7.73 -14.56 3.80
N ILE A 66 6.70 -14.23 3.03
CA ILE A 66 6.67 -13.01 2.20
C ILE A 66 6.72 -11.75 3.08
N VAL A 67 5.87 -11.68 4.12
CA VAL A 67 5.84 -10.54 5.05
C VAL A 67 7.23 -10.29 5.63
N GLU A 68 7.86 -11.33 6.18
CA GLU A 68 9.18 -11.25 6.82
C GLU A 68 10.30 -10.93 5.82
N ALA A 69 10.30 -11.55 4.63
CA ALA A 69 11.28 -11.28 3.58
C ALA A 69 11.24 -9.83 3.07
N ASN A 70 10.10 -9.15 3.20
CA ASN A 70 9.91 -7.77 2.79
C ASN A 70 9.93 -6.79 3.99
N GLY A 71 10.52 -7.21 5.12
CA GLY A 71 10.77 -6.36 6.28
C GLY A 71 9.56 -6.14 7.20
N GLY A 72 8.46 -6.85 6.95
CA GLY A 72 7.29 -6.84 7.81
C GLY A 72 7.40 -7.80 8.99
N HIS A 73 6.46 -7.66 9.93
CA HIS A 73 6.36 -8.51 11.11
C HIS A 73 4.91 -8.92 11.34
N LEU A 74 4.73 -10.16 11.79
CA LEU A 74 3.42 -10.60 12.26
C LEU A 74 3.01 -9.83 13.51
N ASN A 75 1.73 -9.49 13.57
CA ASN A 75 1.07 -9.03 14.78
C ASN A 75 0.82 -10.24 15.70
N ALA A 76 1.52 -10.30 16.82
CA ALA A 76 1.40 -11.41 17.77
C ALA A 76 0.03 -11.44 18.48
N ASP A 77 -0.60 -10.26 18.64
CA ASP A 77 -1.83 -10.08 19.41
C ASP A 77 -3.06 -9.88 18.50
N GLY A 78 -2.92 -10.10 17.20
CA GLY A 78 -3.98 -9.80 16.25
C GLY A 78 -3.67 -10.13 14.79
N PRO A 79 -4.40 -9.51 13.86
CA PRO A 79 -4.25 -9.77 12.44
C PRO A 79 -3.00 -9.11 11.88
N THR A 80 -2.44 -9.74 10.85
CA THR A 80 -1.49 -9.14 9.91
C THR A 80 -2.11 -9.14 8.52
N VAL A 81 -1.98 -8.04 7.79
CA VAL A 81 -2.44 -7.91 6.42
C VAL A 81 -1.24 -7.80 5.49
N LEU A 82 -1.23 -8.59 4.43
CA LEU A 82 -0.30 -8.49 3.32
C LEU A 82 -1.06 -7.97 2.11
N GLY A 83 -0.69 -6.79 1.61
CA GLY A 83 -1.18 -6.23 0.35
C GLY A 83 -0.22 -6.56 -0.77
N MET A 84 -0.73 -7.09 -1.88
CA MET A 84 0.03 -7.47 -3.06
C MET A 84 -0.44 -6.59 -4.22
N ARG A 85 0.27 -5.50 -4.46
CA ARG A 85 0.00 -4.62 -5.60
C ARG A 85 0.42 -5.30 -6.90
N GLY A 86 -0.40 -5.22 -7.93
CA GLY A 86 -0.09 -5.81 -9.24
C GLY A 86 -0.49 -7.27 -9.38
N LEU A 87 -1.20 -7.84 -8.39
CA LEU A 87 -1.62 -9.24 -8.39
C LEU A 87 -3.07 -9.39 -7.91
N GLY A 88 -3.94 -9.82 -8.81
CA GLY A 88 -5.34 -10.14 -8.52
C GLY A 88 -5.52 -11.47 -7.78
N VAL A 89 -6.66 -11.62 -7.10
CA VAL A 89 -7.00 -12.84 -6.35
C VAL A 89 -7.23 -14.07 -7.24
N ASP A 90 -7.38 -13.85 -8.54
CA ASP A 90 -7.43 -14.87 -9.59
C ASP A 90 -6.02 -15.26 -10.10
N GLY A 91 -4.97 -14.64 -9.56
CA GLY A 91 -3.58 -14.82 -9.96
C GLY A 91 -3.19 -14.03 -11.21
N ALA A 92 -4.05 -13.16 -11.74
CA ALA A 92 -3.73 -12.30 -12.87
C ALA A 92 -2.84 -11.13 -12.44
N TYR A 93 -1.74 -10.92 -13.16
CA TYR A 93 -0.87 -9.77 -12.93
C TYR A 93 -1.32 -8.55 -13.72
N HIS A 94 -1.02 -7.38 -13.18
CA HIS A 94 -1.07 -6.10 -13.88
C HIS A 94 0.12 -5.23 -13.47
N ASP A 95 0.33 -4.13 -14.19
CA ASP A 95 1.42 -3.21 -13.88
C ASP A 95 1.15 -2.49 -12.55
N SER A 96 2.08 -2.60 -11.61
CA SER A 96 2.03 -1.93 -10.30
C SER A 96 2.16 -0.40 -10.40
N ALA A 97 2.61 0.13 -11.54
CA ALA A 97 2.62 1.55 -11.83
C ALA A 97 1.21 2.09 -12.16
N GLU A 98 0.25 1.23 -12.53
CA GLU A 98 -1.13 1.67 -12.71
C GLU A 98 -1.69 2.24 -11.40
N ASN A 99 -2.07 3.52 -11.44
CA ASN A 99 -2.68 4.21 -10.31
C ASN A 99 -4.18 4.43 -10.49
N VAL A 100 -4.71 4.04 -11.66
CA VAL A 100 -6.14 4.03 -11.96
C VAL A 100 -6.53 2.66 -12.48
N GLY A 101 -7.42 1.98 -11.76
CA GLY A 101 -7.90 0.66 -12.15
C GLY A 101 -9.10 0.18 -11.34
N GLY A 102 -9.47 -1.08 -11.52
CA GLY A 102 -10.53 -1.74 -10.73
C GLY A 102 -10.01 -2.29 -9.40
N TYR A 103 -10.72 -3.27 -8.86
CA TYR A 103 -10.24 -4.07 -7.73
C TYR A 103 -9.37 -5.23 -8.23
N ASN A 104 -8.15 -4.93 -8.63
CA ASN A 104 -7.22 -5.88 -9.26
C ASN A 104 -6.01 -6.23 -8.38
N ASP A 105 -6.00 -5.79 -7.13
CA ASP A 105 -4.97 -6.16 -6.14
C ASP A 105 -5.52 -7.19 -5.13
N THR A 106 -4.59 -7.82 -4.42
CA THR A 106 -4.90 -8.82 -3.39
C THR A 106 -4.53 -8.33 -1.99
N PHE A 107 -5.41 -8.58 -1.03
CA PHE A 107 -5.12 -8.48 0.39
C PHE A 107 -5.25 -9.87 1.04
N VAL A 108 -4.22 -10.31 1.74
CA VAL A 108 -4.23 -11.54 2.53
C VAL A 108 -4.23 -11.17 4.01
N VAL A 109 -5.21 -11.66 4.76
CA VAL A 109 -5.28 -11.53 6.22
C VAL A 109 -4.75 -12.82 6.85
N LEU A 110 -3.71 -12.68 7.66
CA LEU A 110 -3.10 -13.72 8.47
C LEU A 110 -3.53 -13.52 9.91
N ASN A 111 -4.15 -14.54 10.50
CA ASN A 111 -4.49 -14.57 11.92
C ASN A 111 -3.89 -15.82 12.55
N GLN A 112 -3.34 -15.67 13.75
CA GLN A 112 -3.00 -16.79 14.61
C GLN A 112 -4.03 -16.81 15.73
N GLY A 113 -4.91 -17.83 15.74
CA GLY A 113 -5.94 -17.97 16.76
C GLY A 113 -5.33 -18.08 18.16
N ALA A 114 -6.12 -17.77 19.19
CA ALA A 114 -5.69 -17.91 20.59
C ALA A 114 -5.34 -19.35 20.98
N ASP A 115 -5.83 -20.33 20.22
CA ASP A 115 -5.52 -21.76 20.31
C ASP A 115 -4.27 -22.16 19.51
N GLY A 116 -3.61 -21.20 18.86
CA GLY A 116 -2.44 -21.39 18.01
C GLY A 116 -2.74 -21.81 16.57
N ASN A 117 -4.02 -22.01 16.21
CA ASN A 117 -4.39 -22.41 14.85
C ASN A 117 -4.35 -21.21 13.90
N PRO A 118 -3.57 -21.27 12.80
CA PRO A 118 -3.55 -20.18 11.84
C PRO A 118 -4.81 -20.18 10.97
N SER A 119 -5.18 -19.00 10.51
CA SER A 119 -6.15 -18.83 9.42
C SER A 119 -5.64 -17.81 8.42
N VAL A 120 -5.98 -18.06 7.15
CA VAL A 120 -5.63 -17.22 6.01
C VAL A 120 -6.91 -16.90 5.26
N GLN A 121 -7.14 -15.62 4.98
CA GLN A 121 -8.28 -15.17 4.18
C GLN A 121 -7.80 -14.20 3.12
N THR A 122 -8.25 -14.41 1.88
CA THR A 122 -7.85 -13.60 0.73
C THR A 122 -9.01 -12.71 0.30
N PHE A 123 -8.72 -11.44 0.04
CA PHE A 123 -9.69 -10.41 -0.31
C PHE A 123 -9.24 -9.65 -1.56
N GLN A 124 -10.21 -9.35 -2.41
CA GLN A 124 -10.03 -8.54 -3.60
C GLN A 124 -10.15 -7.06 -3.24
N GLY A 125 -9.20 -6.27 -3.71
CA GLY A 125 -9.17 -4.85 -3.41
C GLY A 125 -8.36 -4.04 -4.40
N ALA A 126 -8.05 -2.80 -4.01
CA ALA A 126 -7.16 -1.91 -4.74
C ALA A 126 -6.23 -1.19 -3.75
N THR A 127 -4.95 -1.15 -4.09
CA THR A 127 -3.88 -0.44 -3.39
C THR A 127 -3.54 0.90 -4.05
N HIS A 128 -4.27 1.25 -5.12
CA HIS A 128 -4.15 2.46 -5.93
C HIS A 128 -5.37 3.38 -5.80
N ALA A 129 -5.24 4.59 -6.37
CA ALA A 129 -6.20 5.66 -6.19
C ALA A 129 -7.50 5.49 -7.01
N ASN A 130 -7.46 5.01 -8.26
CA ASN A 130 -8.63 4.99 -9.16
C ASN A 130 -9.20 6.39 -9.54
N GLN A 131 -8.57 7.49 -9.14
CA GLN A 131 -8.85 8.83 -9.63
C GLN A 131 -7.58 9.42 -10.23
N TYR A 132 -7.69 10.21 -11.30
CA TYR A 132 -6.52 10.88 -11.91
C TYR A 132 -6.09 12.12 -11.10
N SER A 133 -7.05 12.82 -10.50
CA SER A 133 -6.78 14.04 -9.73
C SER A 133 -7.85 14.28 -8.68
N SER A 134 -7.55 15.13 -7.70
CA SER A 134 -8.55 15.57 -6.73
C SER A 134 -8.22 16.96 -6.19
N GLY A 135 -9.26 17.77 -5.94
CA GLY A 135 -9.12 19.03 -5.22
C GLY A 135 -8.63 18.84 -3.79
N GLN A 136 -8.85 17.68 -3.18
CA GLN A 136 -8.28 17.34 -1.88
C GLN A 136 -6.82 16.87 -2.00
N SER A 137 -6.35 16.60 -3.20
CA SER A 137 -4.99 16.17 -3.48
C SER A 137 -4.24 17.30 -4.19
N HIS A 138 -4.15 18.47 -3.57
CA HIS A 138 -3.46 19.63 -4.13
C HIS A 138 -2.28 20.08 -3.26
N GLY A 139 -1.18 20.52 -3.87
CA GLY A 139 -0.11 21.20 -3.13
C GLY A 139 1.14 21.44 -3.96
N PRO A 140 2.02 22.36 -3.52
CA PRO A 140 3.30 22.57 -4.18
C PRO A 140 4.20 21.33 -4.04
N ASP A 141 4.88 20.97 -5.12
CA ASP A 141 6.03 20.06 -5.11
C ASP A 141 7.26 20.75 -4.50
N ALA A 142 8.39 20.04 -4.42
CA ALA A 142 9.64 20.60 -3.91
C ALA A 142 10.15 21.82 -4.70
N SER A 143 9.68 22.01 -5.94
CA SER A 143 9.98 23.15 -6.82
C SER A 143 8.91 24.25 -6.78
N GLY A 144 7.87 24.10 -5.94
CA GLY A 144 6.78 25.07 -5.81
C GLY A 144 5.67 24.94 -6.87
N ARG A 145 5.71 23.92 -7.74
CA ARG A 145 4.64 23.70 -8.74
C ARG A 145 3.45 23.02 -8.08
N THR A 146 2.25 23.54 -8.31
CA THR A 146 1.03 22.94 -7.77
C THR A 146 0.72 21.64 -8.50
N ILE A 147 0.86 20.51 -7.82
CA ILE A 147 0.45 19.19 -8.30
C ILE A 147 -1.01 18.96 -7.95
N ARG A 148 -1.78 18.37 -8.88
CA ARG A 148 -3.18 17.93 -8.70
C ARG A 148 -3.38 16.43 -8.68
N GLY A 149 -2.31 15.70 -8.97
CA GLY A 149 -2.18 14.26 -8.90
C GLY A 149 -2.69 13.59 -7.64
N VAL A 150 -2.96 12.30 -7.72
CA VAL A 150 -3.31 11.47 -6.57
C VAL A 150 -2.08 10.72 -6.04
N ALA A 151 -2.17 10.22 -4.80
CA ALA A 151 -1.10 9.46 -4.19
C ALA A 151 -1.23 7.96 -4.47
N GLN A 152 -0.13 7.24 -4.36
CA GLN A 152 -0.10 5.78 -4.26
C GLN A 152 0.80 5.43 -3.07
N LEU A 153 0.34 4.64 -2.10
CA LEU A 153 1.16 4.27 -0.94
C LEU A 153 2.43 3.52 -1.41
N GLN A 154 3.60 3.83 -0.86
CA GLN A 154 4.81 3.05 -1.21
C GLN A 154 4.71 1.63 -0.64
N PRO A 155 5.34 0.63 -1.28
CA PRO A 155 5.59 -0.65 -0.63
C PRO A 155 6.38 -0.48 0.66
N GLY A 156 6.08 -1.30 1.67
CA GLY A 156 6.69 -1.23 3.00
C GLY A 156 5.77 -1.73 4.11
N SER A 157 6.19 -1.53 5.34
CA SER A 157 5.47 -1.97 6.54
C SER A 157 4.90 -0.80 7.34
N TYR A 158 3.68 -1.00 7.83
CA TYR A 158 2.81 0.02 8.39
C TYR A 158 2.03 -0.52 9.58
N ASP A 159 1.68 0.37 10.49
CA ASP A 159 0.67 0.10 11.52
C ASP A 159 -0.68 0.63 11.06
N VAL A 160 -1.75 -0.09 11.35
CA VAL A 160 -3.09 0.32 10.95
C VAL A 160 -4.02 0.32 12.15
N ASP A 161 -4.63 1.48 12.45
CA ASP A 161 -5.58 1.63 13.55
C ASP A 161 -7.01 1.64 13.04
N TYR A 162 -7.95 1.14 13.84
CA TYR A 162 -9.36 1.40 13.59
C TYR A 162 -9.66 2.90 13.69
N ALA A 163 -10.15 3.49 12.59
CA ALA A 163 -10.58 4.88 12.58
C ALA A 163 -11.95 4.96 13.26
N THR A 164 -12.02 5.63 14.42
CA THR A 164 -13.28 5.80 15.15
C THR A 164 -14.22 6.76 14.41
N GLY A 165 -15.06 6.22 13.52
CA GLY A 165 -16.08 6.96 12.77
C GLY A 165 -16.39 6.31 11.43
N ASN A 166 -17.62 6.46 10.93
CA ASN A 166 -17.94 6.02 9.57
C ASN A 166 -17.24 6.97 8.58
N TYR A 167 -16.31 6.46 7.76
CA TYR A 167 -15.80 7.21 6.62
C TYR A 167 -16.94 7.44 5.63
N GLY A 168 -17.52 8.65 5.60
CA GLY A 168 -18.57 9.04 4.64
C GLY A 168 -19.83 8.16 4.62
N GLY A 169 -20.09 7.39 5.69
CA GLY A 169 -21.20 6.41 5.72
C GLY A 169 -20.90 5.06 5.06
N TYR A 170 -19.67 4.81 4.60
CA TYR A 170 -19.26 3.59 3.88
C TYR A 170 -18.85 2.42 4.79
N GLY A 171 -19.07 2.53 6.09
CA GLY A 171 -18.76 1.51 7.10
C GLY A 171 -17.45 1.75 7.84
N ALA A 172 -16.90 0.69 8.42
CA ALA A 172 -15.63 0.71 9.13
C ALA A 172 -14.49 1.19 8.22
N ALA A 173 -13.59 1.99 8.78
CA ALA A 173 -12.37 2.43 8.12
C ALA A 173 -11.19 2.30 9.07
N TYR A 174 -9.99 2.23 8.53
CA TYR A 174 -8.77 2.04 9.30
C TYR A 174 -7.66 2.94 8.78
N HIS A 175 -6.94 3.63 9.66
CA HIS A 175 -5.93 4.61 9.30
C HIS A 175 -4.55 3.96 9.20
N VAL A 176 -3.93 4.06 8.03
CA VAL A 176 -2.55 3.59 7.80
C VAL A 176 -1.58 4.61 8.37
N LYS A 177 -0.62 4.13 9.14
CA LYS A 177 0.42 4.91 9.80
C LYS A 177 1.76 4.23 9.57
N THR A 178 2.83 5.00 9.67
CA THR A 178 4.18 4.43 9.83
C THR A 178 4.27 3.64 11.15
N LEU A 179 5.27 2.76 11.28
CA LEU A 179 5.49 1.92 12.48
C LEU A 179 5.75 2.69 13.78
N ASN A 180 5.98 4.00 13.72
CA ASN A 180 6.09 4.86 14.91
C ASN A 180 4.79 5.62 15.21
N GLY A 181 3.70 5.27 14.52
CA GLY A 181 2.38 5.87 14.70
C GLY A 181 2.15 7.19 13.96
N ASN A 182 3.10 7.67 13.14
CA ASN A 182 2.88 8.89 12.35
C ASN A 182 1.93 8.62 11.16
N GLY A 183 0.88 9.43 11.03
CA GLY A 183 -0.10 9.37 9.93
C GLY A 183 0.36 10.00 8.61
N LEU A 184 1.58 10.55 8.55
CA LEU A 184 2.26 10.91 7.30
C LEU A 184 3.10 9.72 6.82
N VAL A 185 2.60 9.04 5.78
CA VAL A 185 3.21 7.81 5.24
C VAL A 185 3.92 8.06 3.91
N PRO A 186 5.03 7.37 3.63
CA PRO A 186 5.70 7.46 2.33
C PRO A 186 4.75 7.11 1.18
N ALA A 187 4.72 7.93 0.15
CA ALA A 187 3.85 7.76 -1.01
C ALA A 187 4.57 8.11 -2.30
N PHE A 188 4.15 7.49 -3.40
CA PHE A 188 4.37 8.00 -4.74
C PHE A 188 3.26 8.99 -5.13
N ARG A 189 3.51 9.75 -6.18
CA ARG A 189 2.62 10.81 -6.64
C ARG A 189 2.53 10.79 -8.16
N ASP A 190 1.33 10.62 -8.69
CA ASP A 190 1.02 10.78 -10.12
C ASP A 190 0.95 12.29 -10.41
N THR A 191 2.08 12.94 -10.60
CA THR A 191 2.19 14.40 -10.65
C THR A 191 1.56 15.03 -11.88
N ASN A 192 1.50 14.29 -12.99
CA ASN A 192 0.93 14.74 -14.27
C ASN A 192 -0.53 14.29 -14.47
N ALA A 193 -1.08 13.51 -13.54
CA ALA A 193 -2.46 13.00 -13.57
C ALA A 193 -2.75 12.15 -14.81
N ASP A 194 -1.79 11.33 -15.25
CA ASP A 194 -1.94 10.44 -16.40
C ASP A 194 -2.44 9.02 -16.02
N GLY A 195 -2.62 8.77 -14.72
CA GLY A 195 -3.12 7.52 -14.19
C GLY A 195 -2.02 6.48 -13.93
N MET A 196 -0.75 6.84 -14.11
CA MET A 196 0.40 5.99 -13.86
C MET A 196 1.34 6.64 -12.83
N ILE A 197 2.17 5.82 -12.18
CA ILE A 197 3.33 6.28 -11.41
C ILE A 197 4.59 5.97 -12.21
N SER A 198 5.11 6.97 -12.91
CA SER A 198 6.33 6.85 -13.72
C SER A 198 7.58 6.59 -12.86
N SER A 199 8.64 6.02 -13.47
CA SER A 199 9.93 5.85 -12.78
C SER A 199 10.51 7.19 -12.28
N SER A 200 10.30 8.29 -13.01
CA SER A 200 10.70 9.63 -12.56
C SER A 200 9.97 10.07 -11.28
N GLU A 201 8.67 9.75 -11.16
CA GLU A 201 7.89 10.09 -9.97
C GLU A 201 8.25 9.22 -8.77
N ARG A 202 8.55 7.94 -9.00
CA ARG A 202 9.12 7.05 -7.98
C ARG A 202 10.45 7.59 -7.48
N ASN A 203 11.37 7.90 -8.39
CA ASN A 203 12.70 8.42 -8.03
C ASN A 203 12.61 9.77 -7.30
N ALA A 204 11.71 10.65 -7.73
CA ALA A 204 11.44 11.90 -7.03
C ALA A 204 10.88 11.67 -5.62
N ALA A 205 10.02 10.67 -5.43
CA ALA A 205 9.52 10.30 -4.11
C ALA A 205 10.60 9.72 -3.19
N LEU A 206 11.46 8.85 -3.72
CA LEU A 206 12.54 8.20 -2.98
C LEU A 206 13.63 9.19 -2.57
N SER A 207 13.95 10.16 -3.42
CA SER A 207 14.96 11.19 -3.14
C SER A 207 14.39 12.38 -2.34
N GLY A 208 13.15 12.79 -2.62
CA GLY A 208 12.53 13.99 -2.05
C GLY A 208 11.59 13.71 -0.87
N GLY A 209 11.25 12.46 -0.58
CA GLY A 209 10.42 12.06 0.54
C GLY A 209 8.95 12.48 0.41
N TYR A 210 8.29 12.18 -0.72
CA TYR A 210 6.85 12.44 -0.84
C TYR A 210 6.07 11.64 0.22
N GLN A 211 5.20 12.35 0.94
CA GLN A 211 4.35 11.77 1.97
C GLN A 211 2.88 12.06 1.67
N ALA A 212 2.02 11.10 2.02
CA ALA A 212 0.58 11.24 2.04
C ALA A 212 0.05 11.13 3.47
N SER A 213 -1.08 11.77 3.72
CA SER A 213 -1.82 11.71 4.97
C SER A 213 -3.20 11.12 4.72
N ALA A 214 -3.88 10.70 5.79
CA ALA A 214 -5.24 10.17 5.71
C ALA A 214 -5.38 9.02 4.70
N ILE A 215 -4.35 8.18 4.59
CA ILE A 215 -4.42 6.93 3.85
C ILE A 215 -5.22 5.94 4.70
N LEU A 216 -6.35 5.48 4.18
CA LEU A 216 -7.25 4.59 4.89
C LEU A 216 -7.38 3.25 4.20
N PHE A 217 -7.69 2.19 4.95
CA PHE A 217 -8.46 1.06 4.45
C PHE A 217 -9.94 1.39 4.58
N HIS A 218 -10.71 1.25 3.50
CA HIS A 218 -12.16 1.43 3.54
C HIS A 218 -12.88 0.65 2.42
N ASN A 219 -14.20 0.62 2.51
CA ASN A 219 -15.03 0.12 1.42
C ASN A 219 -15.00 1.10 0.23
N GLY A 220 -14.81 0.59 -0.99
CA GLY A 220 -14.99 1.42 -2.18
C GLY A 220 -16.46 1.45 -2.65
N LYS A 221 -16.68 1.81 -3.92
CA LYS A 221 -18.00 1.78 -4.57
C LYS A 221 -18.17 0.48 -5.35
N ARG A 222 -19.42 0.14 -5.70
CA ARG A 222 -19.78 -1.12 -6.39
C ARG A 222 -18.82 -1.47 -7.54
N ASP A 223 -18.54 -0.50 -8.40
CA ASP A 223 -17.80 -0.72 -9.64
C ASP A 223 -16.47 0.07 -9.69
N SER A 224 -16.06 0.69 -8.57
CA SER A 224 -14.82 1.48 -8.53
C SER A 224 -14.28 1.68 -7.11
N PRO A 225 -12.96 1.57 -6.88
CA PRO A 225 -12.32 1.90 -5.61
C PRO A 225 -12.69 3.30 -5.09
N SER A 226 -12.77 4.32 -5.96
CA SER A 226 -13.09 5.71 -5.60
C SER A 226 -12.19 6.28 -4.49
N SER A 227 -10.88 6.21 -4.69
CA SER A 227 -9.83 6.59 -3.74
C SER A 227 -8.97 7.73 -4.32
N ILE A 228 -8.07 8.30 -3.52
CA ILE A 228 -6.99 9.21 -3.98
C ILE A 228 -5.61 8.77 -3.42
N GLY A 229 -5.53 7.51 -2.96
CA GLY A 229 -4.35 6.87 -2.36
C GLY A 229 -4.68 5.88 -1.23
N CYS A 230 -5.91 5.85 -0.75
CA CYS A 230 -6.45 4.84 0.18
C CYS A 230 -6.40 3.43 -0.41
N GLN A 231 -6.37 2.45 0.48
CA GLN A 231 -6.53 1.03 0.22
C GLN A 231 -8.02 0.69 0.29
N THR A 232 -8.55 -0.01 -0.71
CA THR A 232 -9.99 -0.27 -0.78
C THR A 232 -10.30 -1.74 -0.95
N ILE A 233 -11.37 -2.19 -0.29
CA ILE A 233 -11.91 -3.54 -0.44
C ILE A 233 -13.18 -3.46 -1.27
N ILE A 234 -13.42 -4.46 -2.11
CA ILE A 234 -14.67 -4.55 -2.88
C ILE A 234 -15.87 -4.66 -1.92
N PRO A 235 -17.00 -3.97 -2.17
CA PRO A 235 -18.12 -3.91 -1.21
C PRO A 235 -18.70 -5.26 -0.77
N SER A 236 -18.72 -6.25 -1.65
CA SER A 236 -19.21 -7.59 -1.35
C SER A 236 -18.36 -8.32 -0.30
N GLN A 237 -17.09 -7.94 -0.12
CA GLN A 237 -16.16 -8.59 0.78
C GLN A 237 -15.81 -7.75 2.01
N HIS A 238 -16.16 -6.45 2.02
CA HIS A 238 -15.77 -5.54 3.09
C HIS A 238 -16.20 -6.02 4.48
N SER A 239 -17.42 -6.57 4.65
CA SER A 239 -17.86 -7.09 5.95
C SER A 239 -17.01 -8.27 6.42
N ALA A 240 -16.67 -9.19 5.52
CA ALA A 240 -15.82 -10.33 5.85
C ALA A 240 -14.40 -9.87 6.22
N PHE A 241 -13.85 -8.92 5.45
CA PHE A 241 -12.56 -8.30 5.75
C PHE A 241 -12.55 -7.67 7.14
N THR A 242 -13.53 -6.81 7.46
CA THR A 242 -13.63 -6.14 8.78
C THR A 242 -13.79 -7.12 9.94
N ASN A 243 -14.44 -8.26 9.72
CA ASN A 243 -14.54 -9.32 10.73
C ASN A 243 -13.19 -10.03 10.93
N ALA A 244 -12.43 -10.23 9.85
CA ALA A 244 -11.11 -10.87 9.89
C ALA A 244 -10.06 -10.04 10.61
N ILE A 245 -10.11 -8.70 10.46
CA ILE A 245 -9.13 -7.79 11.07
C ILE A 245 -9.59 -7.21 12.41
N GLY A 246 -10.87 -7.32 12.75
CA GLY A 246 -11.43 -6.78 13.98
C GLY A 246 -11.34 -5.25 14.08
N ARG A 247 -11.22 -4.73 15.31
CA ARG A 247 -11.24 -3.28 15.63
C ARG A 247 -10.03 -2.81 16.45
N ASN A 248 -9.06 -3.68 16.72
CA ASN A 248 -7.89 -3.37 17.54
C ASN A 248 -6.71 -2.84 16.72
N GLY A 249 -6.88 -2.74 15.40
CA GLY A 249 -5.79 -2.47 14.47
C GLY A 249 -5.08 -3.74 14.01
N PHE A 250 -4.15 -3.59 13.06
CA PHE A 250 -3.39 -4.68 12.46
C PHE A 250 -2.04 -4.19 11.92
N ASN A 251 -1.08 -5.10 11.79
CA ASN A 251 0.15 -4.84 11.04
C ASN A 251 -0.13 -4.97 9.55
N TYR A 252 0.39 -4.08 8.73
CA TYR A 252 0.21 -4.10 7.29
C TYR A 252 1.55 -4.09 6.57
N THR A 253 1.78 -5.06 5.69
CA THR A 253 2.90 -5.05 4.75
C THR A 253 2.36 -4.96 3.34
N LEU A 254 2.76 -3.93 2.60
CA LEU A 254 2.44 -3.76 1.19
C LEU A 254 3.67 -4.12 0.36
N VAL A 255 3.51 -5.01 -0.61
CA VAL A 255 4.55 -5.36 -1.57
C VAL A 255 4.12 -5.02 -2.99
N ASP A 256 5.10 -4.75 -3.85
CA ASP A 256 4.92 -4.74 -5.30
C ASP A 256 5.10 -6.18 -5.80
N ALA A 257 4.02 -6.88 -6.17
CA ALA A 257 4.06 -8.30 -6.53
C ALA A 257 4.94 -8.59 -7.75
N ASN A 258 5.19 -7.58 -8.59
CA ASN A 258 6.07 -7.69 -9.74
C ASN A 258 7.57 -7.65 -9.35
N ASN A 259 7.91 -7.13 -8.16
CA ASN A 259 9.31 -6.88 -7.73
C ASN A 259 9.62 -7.32 -6.28
N ALA A 260 8.71 -8.02 -5.61
CA ALA A 260 8.86 -8.39 -4.21
C ALA A 260 9.98 -9.41 -3.98
N TYR A 261 10.62 -9.36 -2.81
CA TYR A 261 11.55 -10.41 -2.41
C TYR A 261 10.79 -11.69 -2.07
N MET A 262 11.19 -12.79 -2.70
CA MET A 262 10.66 -14.11 -2.42
C MET A 262 11.54 -14.83 -1.39
N PRO A 263 10.96 -15.51 -0.38
CA PRO A 263 11.74 -16.37 0.50
C PRO A 263 12.38 -17.50 -0.34
N ALA A 264 13.63 -17.85 -0.01
CA ALA A 264 14.29 -19.00 -0.64
C ALA A 264 13.50 -20.28 -0.31
N SER A 265 13.13 -21.03 -1.35
CA SER A 265 12.45 -22.33 -1.25
C SER A 265 13.34 -23.43 -0.71
#